data_AF-A0A7W2NKS7-F1
#
_entry.id   AF-A0A7W2NKS7-F1
#
_cell.length_a   1.000
_cell.length_b   1.000
_cell.length_c   1.000
_cell.angle_alpha   90.00
_cell.angle_beta   90.00
_cell.angle_gamma   90.00
#
_symmetry.space_group_name_H-M   'P 1'
#
loop_
_entity.id
_entity.type
_entity.pdbx_description
1 polymer ?
#
loop_
_entity_poly.entity_id
_entity_poly.type
_entity_poly.pdbx_seq_one_letter_code
_entity_poly.pdbx_strand_id
1 'polypeptide(L)'
;MITYRLQIILLIVLATVSSITAAQTDRVAVDQAIYGFEKALPQGWTVIDRQLDAVPYGHHFCNDYRGQKGTKIIVIGPEPVQVVWTSLSGETVSTTLAKESLELWFMPPNYRDSQTAWLCLHRPIQPVVILEDPSVVVFGRPSHQLNSKTAWLELLTKAQAISWPESPANDRSKISWSNWEQDIRLAVQK
;
A
#
# COMPACT_ATOMS: atom_id res chain seq x y z
N MET A 1 -50.98 13.80 -8.68
CA MET A 1 -50.18 12.57 -8.42
C MET A 1 -49.02 12.35 -9.41
N ILE A 2 -48.98 13.03 -10.57
CA ILE A 2 -47.92 12.88 -11.60
C ILE A 2 -46.67 13.75 -11.31
N THR A 3 -46.84 14.92 -10.69
CA THR A 3 -45.76 15.88 -10.38
C THR A 3 -44.74 15.37 -9.36
N TYR A 4 -45.17 14.62 -8.34
CA TYR A 4 -44.28 14.03 -7.33
C TYR A 4 -43.36 12.94 -7.89
N ARG A 5 -43.81 12.18 -8.90
CA ARG A 5 -43.00 11.13 -9.53
C ARG A 5 -41.86 11.70 -10.39
N LEU A 6 -42.10 12.82 -11.09
CA LEU A 6 -41.06 13.51 -11.86
C LEU A 6 -39.99 14.14 -10.96
N GLN A 7 -40.36 14.71 -9.81
CA GLN A 7 -39.39 15.28 -8.87
C GLN A 7 -38.48 14.22 -8.23
N ILE A 8 -39.03 13.06 -7.88
CA ILE A 8 -38.23 11.95 -7.32
C ILE A 8 -37.26 11.38 -8.37
N ILE A 9 -37.70 11.20 -9.62
CA ILE A 9 -36.82 10.72 -10.70
C ILE A 9 -35.69 11.74 -10.96
N LEU A 10 -36.00 13.04 -10.99
CA LEU A 10 -34.99 14.09 -11.19
C LEU A 10 -33.96 14.13 -10.05
N LEU A 11 -34.39 13.96 -8.79
CA LEU A 11 -33.50 13.90 -7.63
C LEU A 11 -32.57 12.67 -7.67
N ILE A 12 -33.07 11.51 -8.09
CA ILE A 12 -32.26 10.29 -8.25
C ILE A 12 -31.24 10.46 -9.37
N VAL A 13 -31.63 11.04 -10.51
CA VAL A 13 -30.71 11.32 -11.63
C VAL A 13 -29.64 12.35 -11.22
N LEU A 14 -30.00 13.42 -10.52
CA LEU A 14 -29.03 14.41 -10.04
C LEU A 14 -28.04 13.84 -9.01
N ALA A 15 -28.53 13.01 -8.08
CA ALA A 15 -27.68 12.34 -7.09
C ALA A 15 -26.69 11.37 -7.75
N THR A 16 -27.16 10.56 -8.71
CA THR A 16 -26.31 9.60 -9.41
C THR A 16 -25.25 10.27 -10.29
N VAL A 17 -25.60 11.33 -11.03
CA VAL A 17 -24.63 12.11 -11.84
C VAL A 17 -23.59 12.77 -10.94
N SER A 18 -23.99 13.36 -9.82
CA SER A 18 -23.07 14.02 -8.86
C SER A 18 -22.08 13.01 -8.24
N SER A 19 -22.54 11.80 -7.90
CA SER A 19 -21.67 10.74 -7.38
C SER A 19 -20.69 10.20 -8.42
N ILE A 20 -21.10 10.09 -9.70
CA ILE A 20 -20.21 9.69 -10.79
C ILE A 20 -19.13 10.76 -11.02
N THR A 21 -19.49 12.04 -11.01
CA THR A 21 -18.53 13.13 -11.19
C THR A 21 -17.52 13.22 -10.05
N ALA A 22 -17.95 13.01 -8.80
CA ALA A 22 -17.05 13.00 -7.64
C ALA A 22 -16.08 11.81 -7.70
N ALA A 23 -16.58 10.59 -7.92
CA ALA A 23 -15.73 9.41 -8.03
C ALA A 23 -14.73 9.48 -9.20
N GLN A 24 -15.14 10.09 -10.32
CA GLN A 24 -14.26 10.32 -11.46
C GLN A 24 -13.20 11.39 -11.17
N THR A 25 -13.55 12.45 -10.43
CA THR A 25 -12.61 13.50 -9.99
C THR A 25 -11.58 12.96 -9.02
N ASP A 26 -12.01 12.19 -8.01
CA ASP A 26 -11.12 11.53 -7.05
C ASP A 26 -10.12 10.61 -7.76
N ARG A 27 -10.57 9.85 -8.77
CA ARG A 27 -9.70 8.96 -9.54
C ARG A 27 -8.65 9.73 -10.33
N VAL A 28 -9.02 10.83 -10.98
CA VAL A 28 -8.08 11.68 -11.73
C VAL A 28 -7.01 12.24 -10.79
N ALA A 29 -7.39 12.71 -9.61
CA ALA A 29 -6.45 13.22 -8.61
C ALA A 29 -5.47 12.13 -8.12
N VAL A 30 -5.99 10.94 -7.81
CA VAL A 30 -5.17 9.77 -7.43
C VAL A 30 -4.18 9.40 -8.55
N ASP A 31 -4.64 9.35 -9.81
CA ASP A 31 -3.77 9.01 -10.94
C ASP A 31 -2.68 10.08 -11.18
N GLN A 32 -2.98 11.37 -10.99
CA GLN A 32 -2.01 12.45 -11.05
C GLN A 32 -0.95 12.35 -9.93
N ALA A 33 -1.39 12.06 -8.70
CA ALA A 33 -0.50 11.85 -7.56
C ALA A 33 0.47 10.68 -7.81
N ILE A 34 -0.03 9.56 -8.34
CA ILE A 34 0.80 8.41 -8.68
C ILE A 34 1.80 8.78 -9.77
N TYR A 35 1.38 9.52 -10.80
CA TYR A 35 2.28 9.96 -11.87
C TYR A 35 3.40 10.87 -11.36
N GLY A 36 3.10 11.82 -10.45
CA GLY A 36 4.09 12.66 -9.80
C GLY A 36 5.09 11.84 -8.99
N PHE A 37 4.60 10.86 -8.22
CA PHE A 37 5.41 9.92 -7.47
C PHE A 37 6.35 9.08 -8.38
N GLU A 38 5.82 8.45 -9.43
CA GLU A 38 6.61 7.56 -10.30
C GLU A 38 7.77 8.29 -10.98
N LYS A 39 7.59 9.58 -11.30
CA LYS A 39 8.65 10.44 -11.84
C LYS A 39 9.73 10.81 -10.82
N ALA A 40 9.41 10.76 -9.54
CA ALA A 40 10.32 11.13 -8.46
C ALA A 40 11.07 9.93 -7.87
N LEU A 41 10.90 8.73 -8.44
CA LEU A 41 11.62 7.56 -7.97
C LEU A 41 13.14 7.78 -8.06
N PRO A 42 13.89 7.52 -6.98
CA PRO A 42 15.33 7.61 -7.02
C PRO A 42 15.92 6.52 -7.90
N GLN A 43 17.16 6.72 -8.33
CA GLN A 43 17.88 5.76 -9.15
C GLN A 43 17.89 4.37 -8.50
N GLY A 44 17.60 3.33 -9.29
CA GLY A 44 17.57 1.94 -8.83
C GLY A 44 16.23 1.49 -8.26
N TRP A 45 15.29 2.40 -8.01
CA TRP A 45 13.93 2.06 -7.59
C TRP A 45 12.99 1.95 -8.79
N THR A 46 12.14 0.92 -8.79
CA THR A 46 11.19 0.69 -9.90
C THR A 46 9.84 0.22 -9.38
N VAL A 47 8.77 0.59 -10.09
CA VAL A 47 7.44 0.03 -9.88
C VAL A 47 7.40 -1.40 -10.39
N ILE A 48 6.97 -2.33 -9.54
CA ILE A 48 6.84 -3.75 -9.88
C ILE A 48 5.41 -4.25 -9.85
N ASP A 49 4.51 -3.55 -9.16
CA ASP A 49 3.12 -3.94 -9.07
C ASP A 49 2.21 -2.73 -8.86
N ARG A 50 1.02 -2.82 -9.43
CA ARG A 50 -0.06 -1.84 -9.31
C ARG A 50 -1.37 -2.60 -9.11
N GLN A 51 -1.95 -2.46 -7.92
CA GLN A 51 -3.22 -3.10 -7.57
C GLN A 51 -4.29 -2.01 -7.42
N LEU A 52 -5.27 -2.03 -8.32
CA LEU A 52 -6.47 -1.19 -8.21
C LEU A 52 -7.39 -1.74 -7.11
N ASP A 53 -8.31 -0.90 -6.65
CA ASP A 53 -9.32 -1.27 -5.66
C ASP A 53 -8.71 -1.85 -4.37
N ALA A 54 -7.61 -1.27 -3.93
CA ALA A 54 -6.86 -1.70 -2.75
C ALA A 54 -7.17 -0.83 -1.53
N VAL A 55 -7.06 -1.42 -0.34
CA VAL A 55 -7.07 -0.73 0.95
C VAL A 55 -5.71 -0.85 1.63
N PRO A 56 -5.28 0.15 2.43
CA PRO A 56 -4.00 0.07 3.11
C PRO A 56 -3.91 -1.13 4.05
N TYR A 57 -2.71 -1.72 4.17
CA TYR A 57 -2.55 -3.01 4.83
C TYR A 57 -3.02 -2.99 6.29
N GLY A 58 -4.01 -3.83 6.58
CA GLY A 58 -4.65 -3.95 7.89
C GLY A 58 -5.60 -2.81 8.25
N HIS A 59 -5.82 -1.84 7.36
CA HIS A 59 -6.99 -0.97 7.46
C HIS A 59 -8.23 -1.82 7.31
N HIS A 60 -9.25 -1.50 8.11
CA HIS A 60 -10.52 -2.22 8.10
C HIS A 60 -10.41 -3.75 8.31
N PHE A 61 -9.40 -4.21 9.05
CA PHE A 61 -9.11 -5.65 9.16
C PHE A 61 -10.25 -6.50 9.76
N CYS A 62 -11.06 -5.93 10.66
CA CYS A 62 -12.18 -6.66 11.30
C CYS A 62 -13.56 -6.16 10.87
N ASN A 63 -13.67 -5.43 9.76
CA ASN A 63 -14.96 -5.00 9.24
C ASN A 63 -15.07 -5.24 7.73
N ASP A 64 -16.30 -5.48 7.27
CA ASP A 64 -16.62 -5.67 5.86
C ASP A 64 -16.65 -4.31 5.14
N TYR A 65 -15.46 -3.73 4.91
CA TYR A 65 -15.35 -2.41 4.30
C TYR A 65 -15.71 -2.44 2.81
N ARG A 66 -16.79 -1.73 2.47
CA ARG A 66 -17.30 -1.55 1.11
C ARG A 66 -17.18 -0.11 0.61
N GLY A 67 -16.42 0.72 1.31
CA GLY A 67 -16.22 2.11 0.96
C GLY A 67 -15.24 2.30 -0.20
N GLN A 68 -14.80 3.54 -0.39
CA GLN A 68 -13.86 3.92 -1.44
C GLN A 68 -12.50 3.23 -1.27
N LYS A 69 -11.96 2.78 -2.38
CA LYS A 69 -10.66 2.13 -2.44
C LYS A 69 -9.72 2.96 -3.30
N GLY A 70 -8.43 2.75 -3.10
CA GLY A 70 -7.39 3.45 -3.83
C GLY A 70 -6.59 2.51 -4.72
N THR A 71 -5.40 2.98 -5.07
CA THR A 71 -4.42 2.19 -5.81
C THR A 71 -3.23 1.90 -4.91
N LYS A 72 -2.89 0.61 -4.79
CA LYS A 72 -1.63 0.18 -4.19
C LYS A 72 -0.55 0.15 -5.26
N ILE A 73 0.60 0.74 -4.95
CA ILE A 73 1.83 0.65 -5.74
C ILE A 73 2.88 -0.06 -4.89
N ILE A 74 3.57 -1.02 -5.49
CA ILE A 74 4.76 -1.63 -4.88
C ILE A 74 5.96 -1.22 -5.70
N VAL A 75 6.93 -0.60 -5.04
CA VAL A 75 8.24 -0.30 -5.63
C VAL A 75 9.32 -1.14 -4.97
N ILE A 76 10.28 -1.58 -5.78
CA ILE A 76 11.43 -2.38 -5.33
C ILE A 76 12.69 -1.52 -5.41
N GLY A 77 13.55 -1.63 -4.41
CA GLY A 77 14.83 -0.93 -4.37
C GLY A 77 16.01 -1.79 -4.81
N PRO A 78 17.22 -1.21 -4.86
CA PRO A 78 18.43 -1.92 -5.27
C PRO A 78 18.94 -2.91 -4.22
N GLU A 79 18.71 -2.68 -2.92
CA GLU A 79 19.38 -3.46 -1.86
C GLU A 79 18.79 -4.87 -1.68
N PRO A 80 19.64 -5.91 -1.61
CA PRO A 80 19.21 -7.26 -1.32
C PRO A 80 18.80 -7.41 0.15
N VAL A 81 17.76 -8.20 0.40
CA VAL A 81 17.32 -8.56 1.75
C VAL A 81 17.59 -10.04 1.98
N GLN A 82 18.38 -10.31 3.02
CA GLN A 82 18.77 -11.66 3.40
C GLN A 82 17.74 -12.28 4.34
N VAL A 83 17.45 -13.56 4.10
CA VAL A 83 16.80 -14.43 5.06
C VAL A 83 17.86 -15.20 5.83
N VAL A 84 17.72 -15.25 7.16
CA VAL A 84 18.50 -16.14 8.01
C VAL A 84 17.61 -17.32 8.38
N TRP A 85 18.08 -18.54 8.14
CA TRP A 85 17.29 -19.74 8.39
C TRP A 85 18.16 -20.86 8.97
N THR A 86 17.56 -21.65 9.84
CA THR A 86 18.19 -22.85 10.40
C THR A 86 17.68 -24.06 9.64
N SER A 87 18.58 -24.84 9.06
CA SER A 87 18.27 -26.04 8.29
C SER A 87 17.78 -27.19 9.17
N LEU A 88 17.24 -28.24 8.55
CA LEU A 88 16.83 -29.47 9.23
C LEU A 88 17.98 -30.20 9.97
N SER A 89 19.24 -29.96 9.58
CA SER A 89 20.42 -30.49 10.28
C SER A 89 20.92 -29.59 11.42
N GLY A 90 20.29 -28.43 11.64
CA GLY A 90 20.67 -27.46 12.68
C GLY A 90 21.68 -26.40 12.23
N GLU A 91 22.16 -26.43 10.99
CA GLU A 91 23.05 -25.40 10.45
C GLU A 91 22.28 -24.11 10.17
N THR A 92 22.81 -22.96 10.59
CA THR A 92 22.22 -21.64 10.30
C THR A 92 22.89 -21.02 9.08
N VAL A 93 22.07 -20.64 8.10
CA VAL A 93 22.49 -20.15 6.79
C VAL A 93 21.85 -18.78 6.54
N SER A 94 22.60 -17.88 5.89
CA SER A 94 22.05 -16.63 5.35
C SER A 94 21.95 -16.73 3.82
N THR A 95 20.81 -16.34 3.26
CA THR A 95 20.56 -16.44 1.81
C THR A 95 19.83 -15.19 1.32
N THR A 96 20.23 -14.67 0.16
CA THR A 96 19.48 -13.56 -0.47
C THR A 96 18.26 -14.12 -1.20
N LEU A 97 17.06 -13.81 -0.69
CA LEU A 97 15.80 -14.24 -1.31
C LEU A 97 14.83 -13.10 -1.61
N ALA A 98 15.14 -11.88 -1.19
CA ALA A 98 14.31 -10.72 -1.42
C ALA A 98 15.16 -9.51 -1.79
N LYS A 99 14.50 -8.44 -2.18
CA LYS A 99 15.03 -7.08 -2.19
C LYS A 99 14.16 -6.20 -1.32
N GLU A 100 14.72 -5.08 -0.88
CA GLU A 100 13.92 -4.06 -0.20
C GLU A 100 12.76 -3.59 -1.08
N SER A 101 11.67 -3.20 -0.45
CA SER A 101 10.53 -2.64 -1.16
C SER A 101 9.81 -1.60 -0.31
N LEU A 102 8.97 -0.81 -0.97
CA LEU A 102 8.05 0.12 -0.34
C LEU A 102 6.65 -0.13 -0.92
N GLU A 103 5.70 -0.37 -0.03
CA GLU A 103 4.29 -0.50 -0.37
C GLU A 103 3.60 0.84 -0.10
N LEU A 104 2.92 1.37 -1.11
CA LEU A 104 2.26 2.67 -1.06
C LEU A 104 0.80 2.51 -1.43
N TRP A 105 -0.08 3.25 -0.75
CA TRP A 105 -1.50 3.31 -1.07
C TRP A 105 -1.89 4.75 -1.32
N PHE A 106 -2.31 5.04 -2.55
CA PHE A 106 -2.85 6.32 -2.98
C PHE A 106 -4.37 6.24 -2.91
N MET A 107 -4.95 6.92 -1.93
CA MET A 107 -6.35 6.82 -1.55
C MET A 107 -7.10 8.13 -1.85
N PRO A 108 -8.41 8.07 -2.09
CA PRO A 108 -9.25 9.27 -2.19
C PRO A 108 -9.14 10.17 -0.94
N PRO A 109 -9.35 11.49 -1.07
CA PRO A 109 -9.07 12.47 -0.02
C PRO A 109 -9.88 12.29 1.27
N ASN A 110 -11.06 11.69 1.15
CA ASN A 110 -12.00 11.39 2.21
C ASN A 110 -11.84 9.97 2.79
N TYR A 111 -10.87 9.17 2.30
CA TYR A 111 -10.59 7.87 2.87
C TYR A 111 -10.05 7.99 4.30
N ARG A 112 -10.61 7.22 5.23
CA ARG A 112 -10.17 7.14 6.64
C ARG A 112 -10.23 5.70 7.11
N ASP A 113 -9.30 5.35 7.98
CA ASP A 113 -9.34 4.07 8.68
C ASP A 113 -10.54 3.97 9.64
N SER A 114 -10.86 2.75 10.07
CA SER A 114 -11.94 2.50 11.02
C SER A 114 -11.69 3.16 12.38
N GLN A 115 -12.64 3.97 12.85
CA GLN A 115 -12.59 4.56 14.20
C GLN A 115 -12.62 3.50 15.31
N THR A 116 -13.09 2.29 15.01
CA THR A 116 -13.13 1.14 15.93
C THR A 116 -11.94 0.21 15.80
N ALA A 117 -10.91 0.57 15.03
CA ALA A 117 -9.81 -0.35 14.76
C ALA A 117 -9.00 -0.75 16.01
N TRP A 118 -9.09 0.02 17.10
CA TRP A 118 -8.48 -0.32 18.39
C TRP A 118 -9.10 -1.56 19.06
N LEU A 119 -10.31 -1.97 18.65
CA LEU A 119 -10.97 -3.20 19.13
C LEU A 119 -10.43 -4.47 18.45
N CYS A 120 -9.59 -4.34 17.42
CA CYS A 120 -9.00 -5.46 16.69
C CYS A 120 -7.68 -5.92 17.34
N LEU A 121 -7.76 -6.81 18.33
CA LEU A 121 -6.62 -7.34 19.10
C LEU A 121 -5.51 -8.04 18.28
N HIS A 122 -5.76 -8.37 17.01
CA HIS A 122 -4.78 -9.00 16.11
C HIS A 122 -4.54 -8.22 14.83
N ARG A 123 -4.83 -6.91 14.85
CA ARG A 123 -4.57 -6.06 13.70
C ARG A 123 -3.06 -5.99 13.44
N PRO A 124 -2.60 -6.15 12.18
CA PRO A 124 -1.18 -6.05 11.90
C PRO A 124 -0.69 -4.60 12.01
N ILE A 125 0.63 -4.38 11.99
CA ILE A 125 1.20 -3.02 11.99
C ILE A 125 0.75 -2.28 10.72
N GLN A 126 0.20 -1.09 10.92
CA GLN A 126 -0.38 -0.27 9.88
C GLN A 126 0.69 0.52 9.10
N PRO A 127 0.44 0.82 7.81
CA PRO A 127 1.24 1.79 7.10
C PRO A 127 1.12 3.17 7.76
N VAL A 128 2.17 3.96 7.63
CA VAL A 128 2.20 5.33 8.15
C VAL A 128 1.58 6.29 7.13
N VAL A 129 0.97 7.37 7.63
CA VAL A 129 0.46 8.45 6.79
C VAL A 129 1.63 9.29 6.29
N ILE A 130 1.82 9.35 4.97
CA ILE A 130 2.85 10.18 4.33
C ILE A 130 2.31 11.59 4.07
N LEU A 131 1.08 11.66 3.55
CA LEU A 131 0.43 12.88 3.10
C LEU A 131 -1.09 12.77 3.29
N GLU A 132 -1.70 13.82 3.85
CA GLU A 132 -3.13 14.07 3.79
C GLU A 132 -3.34 15.39 3.04
N ASP A 133 -3.83 15.31 1.81
CA ASP A 133 -4.11 16.45 0.95
C ASP A 133 -5.61 16.45 0.55
N PRO A 134 -6.24 17.61 0.29
CA PRO A 134 -7.60 17.67 -0.22
C PRO A 134 -7.84 16.88 -1.51
N SER A 135 -6.78 16.54 -2.25
CA SER A 135 -6.86 15.75 -3.49
C SER A 135 -6.56 14.26 -3.32
N VAL A 136 -5.75 13.87 -2.31
CA VAL A 136 -5.28 12.49 -2.13
C VAL A 136 -4.78 12.24 -0.70
N VAL A 137 -4.95 11.03 -0.20
CA VAL A 137 -4.28 10.55 1.02
C VAL A 137 -3.28 9.47 0.64
N VAL A 138 -2.05 9.56 1.12
CA VAL A 138 -1.00 8.58 0.82
C VAL A 138 -0.52 7.89 2.09
N PHE A 139 -0.57 6.57 2.09
CA PHE A 139 -0.01 5.71 3.13
C PHE A 139 1.20 4.96 2.60
N GLY A 140 2.19 4.69 3.45
CA GLY A 140 3.39 3.94 3.08
C GLY A 140 3.87 2.97 4.13
N ARG A 141 4.53 1.90 3.67
CA ARG A 141 5.17 0.92 4.54
C ARG A 141 6.40 0.30 3.88
N PRO A 142 7.58 0.41 4.50
CA PRO A 142 8.76 -0.36 4.10
C PRO A 142 8.51 -1.86 4.24
N SER A 143 9.01 -2.63 3.28
CA SER A 143 8.79 -4.07 3.19
C SER A 143 9.99 -4.73 2.50
N HIS A 144 9.83 -5.99 2.12
CA HIS A 144 10.73 -6.65 1.19
C HIS A 144 9.91 -7.44 0.17
N GLN A 145 10.37 -7.47 -1.08
CA GLN A 145 9.75 -8.26 -2.13
C GLN A 145 10.59 -9.51 -2.39
N LEU A 146 9.95 -10.68 -2.33
CA LEU A 146 10.60 -11.93 -2.70
C LEU A 146 11.05 -11.90 -4.17
N ASN A 147 12.29 -12.30 -4.42
CA ASN A 147 12.84 -12.47 -5.77
C ASN A 147 12.15 -13.62 -6.50
N SER A 148 11.76 -14.67 -5.76
CA SER A 148 11.05 -15.83 -6.29
C SER A 148 10.20 -16.50 -5.21
N LYS A 149 8.89 -16.57 -5.46
CA LYS A 149 7.97 -17.32 -4.59
C LYS A 149 8.33 -18.82 -4.56
N THR A 150 8.77 -19.38 -5.67
CA THR A 150 9.17 -20.80 -5.75
C THR A 150 10.39 -21.07 -4.87
N ALA A 151 11.44 -20.24 -4.97
CA ALA A 151 12.63 -20.40 -4.14
C ALA A 151 12.32 -20.25 -2.64
N TRP A 152 11.41 -19.33 -2.30
CA TRP A 152 10.91 -19.20 -0.93
C TRP A 152 10.21 -20.47 -0.45
N LEU A 153 9.26 -21.00 -1.22
CA LEU A 153 8.57 -22.25 -0.86
C LEU A 153 9.53 -23.43 -0.75
N GLU A 154 10.52 -23.53 -1.63
CA GLU A 154 11.57 -24.55 -1.53
C GLU A 154 12.39 -24.43 -0.25
N LEU A 155 12.75 -23.21 0.17
CA LEU A 155 13.43 -22.97 1.44
C LEU A 155 12.57 -23.42 2.62
N LEU A 156 11.27 -23.13 2.61
CA LEU A 156 10.35 -23.54 3.68
C LEU A 156 10.35 -25.06 3.91
N THR A 157 10.62 -25.87 2.89
CA THR A 157 10.70 -27.34 3.05
C THR A 157 11.97 -27.81 3.74
N LYS A 158 13.00 -26.95 3.84
CA LYS A 158 14.33 -27.27 4.35
C LYS A 158 14.66 -26.58 5.67
N ALA A 159 13.83 -25.64 6.12
CA ALA A 159 14.07 -24.80 7.29
C ALA A 159 13.26 -25.26 8.51
N GLN A 160 13.92 -25.31 9.68
CA GLN A 160 13.27 -25.44 10.99
C GLN A 160 12.83 -24.09 11.55
N ALA A 161 13.63 -23.04 11.29
CA ALA A 161 13.39 -21.69 11.77
C ALA A 161 13.83 -20.68 10.73
N ILE A 162 13.15 -19.53 10.68
CA ILE A 162 13.41 -18.47 9.70
C ILE A 162 13.28 -17.10 10.38
N SER A 163 14.15 -16.18 10.03
CA SER A 163 14.07 -14.77 10.40
C SER A 163 14.53 -13.86 9.25
N TRP A 164 14.09 -12.60 9.30
CA TRP A 164 14.42 -11.57 8.32
C TRP A 164 15.05 -10.37 9.04
N PRO A 165 16.25 -10.52 9.63
CA PRO A 165 16.82 -9.50 10.52
C PRO A 165 17.06 -8.16 9.80
N GLU A 166 17.40 -8.20 8.51
CA GLU A 166 17.71 -7.02 7.71
C GLU A 166 16.50 -6.50 6.90
N SER A 167 15.31 -7.06 7.11
CA SER A 167 14.12 -6.63 6.37
C SER A 167 13.65 -5.24 6.82
N PRO A 168 13.41 -4.30 5.89
CA PRO A 168 12.78 -3.02 6.20
C PRO A 168 11.39 -3.14 6.84
N ALA A 169 10.70 -4.27 6.63
CA ALA A 169 9.42 -4.56 7.29
C ALA A 169 9.52 -4.70 8.82
N ASN A 170 10.71 -5.05 9.34
CA ASN A 170 10.98 -5.25 10.76
C ASN A 170 11.65 -4.02 11.37
N ASP A 171 12.50 -3.33 10.60
CA ASP A 171 13.16 -2.09 11.00
C ASP A 171 13.17 -1.13 9.81
N ARG A 172 12.36 -0.07 9.90
CA ARG A 172 12.23 0.95 8.86
C ARG A 172 13.54 1.65 8.53
N SER A 173 14.53 1.68 9.43
CA SER A 173 15.84 2.29 9.16
C SER A 173 16.70 1.51 8.15
N LYS A 174 16.31 0.26 7.83
CA LYS A 174 17.01 -0.63 6.89
C LYS A 174 16.71 -0.36 5.41
N ILE A 175 15.71 0.48 5.10
CA ILE A 175 15.44 0.88 3.72
C ILE A 175 16.54 1.85 3.24
N SER A 176 17.08 1.62 2.03
CA SER A 176 18.15 2.43 1.46
C SER A 176 17.70 3.85 1.12
N TRP A 177 16.42 4.02 0.78
CA TRP A 177 15.82 5.32 0.51
C TRP A 177 15.43 6.03 1.82
N SER A 178 16.40 6.57 2.54
CA SER A 178 16.22 7.09 3.91
C SER A 178 15.16 8.19 4.06
N ASN A 179 14.99 9.06 3.04
CA ASN A 179 14.07 10.21 3.06
C ASN A 179 12.75 9.95 2.31
N TRP A 180 12.39 8.70 2.06
CA TRP A 180 11.27 8.32 1.19
C TRP A 180 9.95 9.04 1.51
N GLU A 181 9.58 9.23 2.78
CA GLU A 181 8.34 9.92 3.14
C GLU A 181 8.31 11.37 2.65
N GLN A 182 9.40 12.09 2.86
CA GLN A 182 9.50 13.49 2.49
C GLN A 182 9.56 13.63 0.97
N ASP A 183 10.32 12.77 0.30
CA ASP A 183 10.47 12.80 -1.16
C ASP A 183 9.13 12.49 -1.84
N ILE A 184 8.38 11.50 -1.35
CA ILE A 184 7.04 11.17 -1.87
C ILE A 184 6.05 12.30 -1.63
N ARG A 185 6.04 12.88 -0.42
CA ARG A 185 5.20 14.05 -0.12
C ARG A 185 5.42 15.17 -1.12
N LEU A 186 6.69 15.54 -1.36
CA LEU A 186 7.07 16.59 -2.31
C LEU A 186 6.76 16.22 -3.76
N ALA A 187 6.81 14.94 -4.11
CA ALA A 187 6.51 14.47 -5.46
C ALA A 187 5.01 14.50 -5.78
N VAL A 188 4.17 14.18 -4.80
CA VAL A 188 2.72 14.13 -4.95
C VAL A 188 2.09 15.53 -4.95
N GLN A 189 2.70 16.50 -4.27
CA GLN A 189 2.20 17.87 -4.18
C GLN A 189 2.61 18.78 -5.36
N LYS A 190 3.35 18.26 -6.36
CA LYS A 190 3.79 19.00 -7.55
C LYS A 190 2.82 18.84 -8.71
#